data_AF-A0A9D1YVX0-F1
#
_entry.id   AF-A0A9D1YVX0-F1
#
_cell.length_a   1.000
_cell.length_b   1.000
_cell.length_c   1.000
_cell.angle_alpha   90.00
_cell.angle_beta   90.00
_cell.angle_gamma   90.00
#
_symmetry.space_group_name_H-M   'P 1'
#
loop_
_entity.id
_entity.type
_entity.pdbx_description
1 polymer ?
#
loop_
_entity_poly.entity_id
_entity_poly.type
_entity_poly.pdbx_seq_one_letter_code
_entity_poly.pdbx_strand_id
1 'polypeptide(L)'
;MLSNPYYKGSVSFRGATYDGIHEPLVGPEVWYRVQAVLGAKQVSGEKTQTHDHYLKGTVFCGECGSRLMVTNAKSRRGVIYPYFICAGRHAKRTNCERKAMYVPDVEAAVEDYYRRIQIPEHTIQALRSLITAQFSQLHATVKQERNAHVLERDDLQAERSKLLQAHYAGAVPLDLLKSEQDRIGRRLAFLEAQIEAGDMEYELASAHLDDCLALGRDCYKLYMSIDDSLRRIANQAFFDKLYL
;
A
#
# COMPACT_ATOMS: atom_id res chain seq x y z
N MET A 1 11.25 -13.02 -12.67
CA MET A 1 9.89 -13.44 -13.07
C MET A 1 8.83 -12.70 -12.27
N LEU A 2 8.89 -12.66 -10.94
CA LEU A 2 7.89 -11.99 -10.08
C LEU A 2 7.73 -10.46 -10.24
N SER A 3 8.61 -9.78 -10.98
CA SER A 3 8.60 -8.31 -11.12
C SER A 3 7.98 -7.79 -12.41
N ASN A 4 7.44 -8.66 -13.26
CA ASN A 4 6.85 -8.22 -14.53
C ASN A 4 5.44 -7.65 -14.28
N PRO A 5 5.14 -6.38 -14.64
CA PRO A 5 3.80 -5.79 -14.51
C PRO A 5 2.72 -6.52 -15.32
N TYR A 6 3.11 -7.34 -16.29
CA TYR A 6 2.20 -8.18 -17.07
C TYR A 6 1.28 -9.02 -16.19
N TYR A 7 1.79 -9.54 -15.06
CA TYR A 7 0.98 -10.37 -14.15
C TYR A 7 -0.17 -9.63 -13.48
N LYS A 8 -0.06 -8.29 -13.31
CA LYS A 8 -1.13 -7.44 -12.78
C LYS A 8 -1.99 -6.78 -13.87
N GLY A 9 -1.87 -7.23 -15.12
CA GLY A 9 -2.65 -6.70 -16.23
C GLY A 9 -2.02 -5.50 -16.95
N SER A 10 -0.83 -5.03 -16.60
CA SER A 10 -0.22 -3.86 -17.26
C SER A 10 0.94 -4.23 -18.19
N VAL A 11 1.09 -3.52 -19.30
CA VAL A 11 2.16 -3.73 -20.29
C VAL A 11 3.01 -2.47 -20.42
N SER A 12 4.33 -2.63 -20.42
CA SER A 12 5.28 -1.53 -20.62
C SER A 12 5.71 -1.44 -22.08
N PHE A 13 5.49 -0.30 -22.74
CA PHE A 13 5.94 -0.02 -24.10
C PHE A 13 6.64 1.34 -24.18
N ARG A 14 7.88 1.36 -24.69
CA ARG A 14 8.72 2.58 -24.83
C ARG A 14 8.80 3.44 -23.56
N GLY A 15 8.87 2.80 -22.38
CA GLY A 15 9.01 3.48 -21.09
C GLY A 15 7.69 3.97 -20.46
N ALA A 16 6.56 3.85 -21.15
CA ALA A 16 5.23 4.12 -20.58
C ALA A 16 4.52 2.80 -20.22
N THR A 17 3.69 2.85 -19.17
CA THR A 17 2.89 1.71 -18.72
C THR A 17 1.44 1.92 -19.17
N TYR A 18 0.86 0.88 -19.74
CA TYR A 18 -0.51 0.86 -20.27
C TYR A 18 -1.27 -0.30 -19.65
N ASP A 19 -2.58 -0.17 -19.56
CA ASP A 19 -3.43 -1.30 -19.21
C ASP A 19 -3.51 -2.28 -20.39
N GLY A 20 -3.24 -3.55 -20.08
CA GLY A 20 -3.30 -4.65 -21.01
C GLY A 20 -4.73 -5.14 -21.19
N ILE A 21 -4.98 -5.78 -22.33
CA ILE A 21 -6.29 -6.34 -22.70
C ILE A 21 -6.49 -7.73 -22.07
N HIS A 22 -5.45 -8.32 -21.48
CA HIS A 22 -5.50 -9.66 -20.91
C HIS A 22 -6.00 -9.65 -19.47
N GLU A 23 -6.67 -10.74 -19.09
CA GLU A 23 -7.09 -10.98 -17.71
C GLU A 23 -5.85 -11.04 -16.79
N PRO A 24 -5.80 -10.23 -15.71
CA PRO A 24 -4.72 -10.28 -14.74
C PRO A 24 -4.62 -11.66 -14.08
N LEU A 25 -3.39 -12.16 -13.91
CA LEU A 25 -3.16 -13.44 -13.21
C LEU A 25 -3.15 -13.27 -11.69
N VAL A 26 -2.86 -12.07 -11.21
CA VAL A 26 -2.90 -11.68 -9.80
C VAL A 26 -3.48 -10.29 -9.66
N GLY A 27 -4.17 -10.03 -8.54
CA GLY A 27 -4.63 -8.69 -8.20
C GLY A 27 -3.46 -7.70 -8.02
N PRO A 28 -3.64 -6.41 -8.36
CA PRO A 28 -2.61 -5.39 -8.20
C PRO A 28 -2.02 -5.35 -6.78
N GLU A 29 -2.85 -5.51 -5.75
CA GLU A 29 -2.47 -5.51 -4.34
C GLU A 29 -1.50 -6.65 -4.00
N VAL A 30 -1.73 -7.86 -4.53
CA VAL A 30 -0.83 -9.00 -4.34
C VAL A 30 0.50 -8.73 -5.04
N TRP A 31 0.46 -8.19 -6.26
CA TRP A 31 1.67 -7.88 -7.02
C TRP A 31 2.54 -6.83 -6.33
N TYR A 32 1.94 -5.75 -5.83
CA TYR A 32 2.66 -4.70 -5.11
C TYR A 32 3.24 -5.22 -3.78
N ARG A 33 2.51 -6.07 -3.04
CA ARG A 33 3.05 -6.76 -1.86
C ARG A 33 4.28 -7.60 -2.20
N VAL A 34 4.25 -8.35 -3.31
CA VAL A 34 5.40 -9.12 -3.78
C VAL A 34 6.57 -8.21 -4.15
N GLN A 35 6.35 -7.08 -4.82
CA GLN A 35 7.43 -6.14 -5.13
C GLN A 35 8.06 -5.55 -3.87
N ALA A 36 7.25 -5.19 -2.86
CA ALA A 36 7.76 -4.71 -1.58
C ALA A 36 8.68 -5.73 -0.92
N VAL A 37 8.31 -7.03 -0.91
CA VAL A 37 9.14 -8.11 -0.38
C VAL A 37 10.43 -8.29 -1.19
N LEU A 38 10.37 -8.22 -2.52
CA LEU A 38 11.56 -8.34 -3.37
C LEU A 38 12.52 -7.17 -3.18
N GLY A 39 12.00 -5.94 -3.10
CA GLY A 39 12.78 -4.74 -2.82
C GLY A 39 13.48 -4.82 -1.46
N ALA A 40 12.75 -5.23 -0.42
CA ALA A 40 13.31 -5.42 0.92
C ALA A 40 14.46 -6.44 0.96
N LYS A 41 14.36 -7.53 0.20
CA LYS A 41 15.44 -8.52 0.06
C LYS A 41 16.66 -7.95 -0.68
N GLN A 42 16.44 -7.15 -1.71
CA GLN A 42 17.51 -6.53 -2.50
C GLN A 42 18.30 -5.50 -1.69
N VAL A 43 17.63 -4.68 -0.88
CA VAL A 43 18.25 -3.69 0.03
C VAL A 43 19.16 -4.38 1.06
N SER A 44 18.71 -5.51 1.63
CA SER A 44 19.50 -6.28 2.61
C SER A 44 20.76 -6.93 2.00
N GLY A 45 20.72 -7.30 0.71
CA GLY A 45 21.79 -8.05 0.03
C GLY A 45 21.97 -9.47 0.60
N GLU A 46 20.95 -9.97 1.29
CA GLU A 46 20.99 -11.20 2.06
C GLU A 46 20.57 -12.41 1.21
N LYS A 47 21.37 -13.49 1.27
CA LYS A 47 20.98 -14.80 0.72
C LYS A 47 20.12 -15.52 1.75
N THR A 48 19.01 -16.14 1.31
CA THR A 48 18.19 -17.01 2.15
C THR A 48 19.07 -18.05 2.85
N GLN A 49 19.06 -18.05 4.18
CA GLN A 49 19.91 -18.90 5.02
C GLN A 49 19.05 -19.59 6.07
N THR A 50 19.55 -20.69 6.63
CA THR A 50 18.87 -21.58 7.59
C THR A 50 18.36 -20.87 8.86
N HIS A 51 18.88 -19.69 9.18
CA HIS A 51 18.47 -18.88 10.33
C HIS A 51 18.15 -17.45 9.85
N ASP A 52 16.85 -17.18 9.66
CA ASP A 52 16.30 -15.89 9.24
C ASP A 52 15.82 -15.09 10.47
N HIS A 53 15.97 -13.77 10.43
CA HIS A 53 15.51 -12.85 11.47
C HIS A 53 15.29 -11.45 10.89
N TYR A 54 14.19 -10.78 11.23
CA TYR A 54 13.80 -9.49 10.61
C TYR A 54 14.83 -8.35 10.71
N LEU A 55 15.63 -8.29 11.78
CA LEU A 55 16.74 -7.32 11.95
C LEU A 55 17.98 -7.62 11.09
N LYS A 56 18.10 -8.83 10.53
CA LYS A 56 19.22 -9.18 9.67
C LYS A 56 19.20 -8.33 8.41
N GLY A 57 20.37 -7.80 8.06
CA GLY A 57 20.52 -6.80 6.99
C GLY A 57 20.45 -5.35 7.48
N THR A 58 19.78 -5.09 8.60
CA THR A 58 19.66 -3.76 9.20
C THR A 58 20.67 -3.53 10.33
N VAL A 59 20.97 -4.56 11.13
CA VAL A 59 21.90 -4.41 12.27
C VAL A 59 23.38 -4.64 11.90
N PHE A 60 24.23 -3.74 12.39
CA PHE A 60 25.67 -3.68 12.15
C PHE A 60 26.42 -3.57 13.47
N CYS A 61 27.67 -4.03 13.48
CA CYS A 61 28.56 -3.90 14.61
C CYS A 61 29.02 -2.45 14.77
N GLY A 62 28.78 -1.84 15.93
CA GLY A 62 29.24 -0.49 16.25
C GLY A 62 30.77 -0.34 16.35
N GLU A 63 31.52 -1.42 16.57
CA GLU A 63 32.99 -1.37 16.66
C GLU A 63 33.68 -1.35 15.29
N CYS A 64 33.30 -2.26 14.38
CA CYS A 64 34.01 -2.44 13.11
C CYS A 64 33.15 -2.22 11.87
N GLY A 65 31.89 -1.82 12.04
CA GLY A 65 30.96 -1.54 10.94
C GLY A 65 30.56 -2.76 10.09
N SER A 66 30.96 -3.97 10.47
CA SER A 66 30.58 -5.20 9.78
C SER A 66 29.13 -5.58 10.09
N ARG A 67 28.46 -6.27 9.16
CA ARG A 67 27.12 -6.83 9.38
C ARG A 67 27.10 -7.80 10.56
N LEU A 68 25.97 -7.89 11.25
CA LEU A 68 25.72 -8.93 12.23
C LEU A 68 24.98 -10.11 11.58
N MET A 69 25.31 -11.32 12.02
CA MET A 69 24.71 -12.57 11.57
C MET A 69 24.06 -13.28 12.75
N VAL A 70 23.00 -14.06 12.49
CA VAL A 70 22.34 -14.85 13.52
C VAL A 70 22.99 -16.24 13.61
N THR A 71 23.26 -16.69 14.82
CA THR A 71 23.67 -18.06 15.13
C THR A 71 22.86 -18.61 16.29
N ASN A 72 22.66 -19.92 16.31
CA ASN A 72 21.85 -20.60 17.32
C ASN A 72 22.75 -21.46 18.20
N ALA A 73 22.79 -21.18 19.51
CA ALA A 73 23.43 -22.03 20.49
C ALA A 73 22.40 -23.00 21.09
N LYS A 74 22.75 -24.29 21.20
CA LYS A 74 21.86 -25.31 21.77
C LYS A 74 22.33 -25.72 23.16
N SER A 75 21.44 -25.66 24.15
CA SER A 75 21.72 -26.17 25.50
C SER A 75 21.67 -27.69 25.55
N ARG A 76 22.21 -28.27 26.63
CA ARG A 76 22.15 -29.73 26.90
C ARG A 76 20.73 -30.28 26.94
N ARG A 77 19.73 -29.47 27.28
CA ARG A 77 18.30 -29.85 27.33
C ARG A 77 17.59 -29.65 25.98
N GLY A 78 18.31 -29.24 24.94
CA GLY A 78 17.77 -29.02 23.61
C GLY A 78 17.22 -27.63 23.33
N VAL A 79 17.16 -26.73 24.33
CA VAL A 79 16.70 -25.34 24.15
C VAL A 79 17.67 -24.58 23.25
N ILE A 80 17.14 -23.87 22.25
CA ILE A 80 17.90 -23.06 21.28
C ILE A 80 17.90 -21.59 21.74
N TYR A 81 19.08 -20.98 21.75
CA TYR A 81 19.31 -19.58 22.09
C TYR A 81 19.90 -18.86 20.88
N PRO A 82 19.14 -17.95 20.23
CA PRO A 82 19.64 -17.18 19.11
C PRO A 82 20.52 -16.01 19.57
N TYR A 83 21.62 -15.77 18.85
CA TYR A 83 22.56 -14.68 19.10
C TYR A 83 22.94 -13.96 17.80
N PHE A 84 23.10 -12.64 17.87
CA PHE A 84 23.81 -11.87 16.86
C PHE A 84 25.32 -11.92 17.10
N ILE A 85 26.08 -12.23 16.04
CA ILE A 85 27.54 -12.25 16.03
C ILE A 85 28.09 -11.33 14.94
N CYS A 86 29.21 -10.66 15.21
CA CYS A 86 29.88 -9.82 14.24
C CYS A 86 30.50 -10.67 13.11
N ALA A 87 30.11 -10.41 11.86
CA ALA A 87 30.65 -11.14 10.71
C ALA A 87 32.15 -10.89 10.48
N GLY A 88 32.62 -9.66 10.71
CA GLY A 88 34.04 -9.32 10.59
C GLY A 88 34.90 -10.10 11.57
N ARG A 89 34.44 -10.23 12.82
CA ARG A 89 35.07 -11.06 13.86
C ARG A 89 35.00 -12.55 13.53
N HIS A 90 33.81 -13.05 13.19
CA HIS A 90 33.59 -14.48 12.90
C HIS A 90 34.44 -14.96 11.72
N ALA A 91 34.57 -14.15 10.68
CA ALA A 91 35.40 -14.44 9.51
C ALA A 91 36.88 -14.05 9.70
N LYS A 92 37.28 -13.54 10.89
CA LYS A 92 38.63 -13.03 11.19
C LYS A 92 39.16 -11.99 10.18
N ARG A 93 38.26 -11.20 9.59
CA ARG A 93 38.59 -10.12 8.63
C ARG A 93 38.91 -8.80 9.32
N THR A 94 38.58 -8.68 10.60
CA THR A 94 38.76 -7.48 11.42
C THR A 94 39.25 -7.88 12.81
N ASN A 95 39.93 -6.97 13.52
CA ASN A 95 40.35 -7.14 14.92
C ASN A 95 39.22 -6.82 15.93
N CYS A 96 37.96 -7.07 15.55
CA CYS A 96 36.80 -6.76 16.39
C CYS A 96 36.68 -7.79 17.53
N GLU A 97 36.47 -7.29 18.75
CA GLU A 97 36.34 -8.12 19.96
C GLU A 97 34.90 -8.25 20.46
N ARG A 98 33.94 -7.60 19.76
CA ARG A 98 32.49 -7.66 20.06
C ARG A 98 32.02 -9.09 20.38
N LYS A 99 31.43 -9.23 21.57
CA LYS A 99 30.83 -10.47 22.05
C LYS A 99 29.51 -10.76 21.33
N ALA A 100 29.09 -12.03 21.38
CA ALA A 100 27.77 -12.41 20.88
C ALA A 100 26.69 -11.73 21.72
N MET A 101 25.67 -11.17 21.06
CA MET A 101 24.56 -10.46 21.71
C MET A 101 23.32 -11.33 21.63
N TYR A 102 22.63 -11.49 22.75
CA TYR A 102 21.41 -12.28 22.78
C TYR A 102 20.33 -11.58 21.95
N VAL A 103 19.66 -12.32 21.07
CA VAL A 103 18.72 -11.73 20.12
C VAL A 103 17.60 -10.95 20.82
N PRO A 104 16.89 -11.48 21.84
CA PRO A 104 15.85 -10.73 22.53
C PRO A 104 16.31 -9.41 23.15
N ASP A 105 17.56 -9.32 23.61
CA ASP A 105 18.11 -8.07 24.15
C ASP A 105 18.29 -7.02 23.03
N VAL A 106 18.71 -7.48 21.85
CA VAL A 106 18.83 -6.65 20.65
C VAL A 106 17.45 -6.20 20.15
N GLU A 107 16.47 -7.10 20.13
CA GLU A 107 15.09 -6.76 19.76
C GLU A 107 14.53 -5.69 20.68
N ALA A 108 14.64 -5.89 22.00
CA ALA A 108 14.18 -4.93 22.99
C ALA A 108 14.86 -3.55 22.83
N ALA A 109 16.15 -3.53 22.50
CA ALA A 109 16.87 -2.28 22.25
C ALA A 109 16.37 -1.56 20.98
N VAL A 110 16.08 -2.29 19.90
CA VAL A 110 15.51 -1.70 18.67
C VAL A 110 14.08 -1.22 18.94
N GLU A 111 13.26 -2.03 19.61
CA GLU A 111 11.89 -1.67 20.01
C GLU A 111 11.87 -0.40 20.88
N ASP A 112 12.78 -0.28 21.85
CA ASP A 112 12.90 0.94 22.66
C ASP A 112 13.34 2.15 21.82
N TYR A 113 14.26 1.95 20.87
CA TYR A 113 14.69 3.02 19.98
C TYR A 113 13.55 3.57 19.12
N TYR A 114 12.61 2.71 18.69
CA TYR A 114 11.41 3.13 17.95
C TYR A 114 10.54 4.13 18.72
N ARG A 115 10.61 4.20 20.06
CA ARG A 115 9.93 5.24 20.86
C ARG A 115 10.44 6.65 20.56
N ARG A 116 11.67 6.78 20.08
CA ARG A 116 12.31 8.06 19.73
C ARG A 116 12.03 8.48 18.30
N ILE A 117 11.56 7.56 17.47
CA ILE A 117 11.17 7.85 16.10
C ILE A 117 9.75 8.37 16.12
N GLN A 118 9.59 9.63 15.76
CA GLN A 118 8.29 10.26 15.58
C GLN A 118 8.37 11.06 14.28
N ILE A 119 7.38 10.91 13.42
CA ILE A 119 7.27 11.78 12.25
C ILE A 119 6.75 13.13 12.75
N PRO A 120 7.48 14.24 12.53
CA PRO A 120 7.02 15.55 12.97
C PRO A 120 5.64 15.88 12.39
N GLU A 121 4.77 16.52 13.18
CA GLU A 121 3.40 16.83 12.74
C GLU A 121 3.37 17.66 11.45
N HIS A 122 4.34 18.57 11.25
CA HIS A 122 4.45 19.34 10.00
C HIS A 122 4.73 18.45 8.78
N THR A 123 5.51 17.38 8.93
CA THR A 123 5.78 16.41 7.86
C THR A 123 4.53 15.61 7.53
N ILE A 124 3.77 15.20 8.56
CA ILE A 124 2.48 14.51 8.38
C ILE A 124 1.49 15.40 7.63
N GLN A 125 1.40 16.67 8.02
CA GLN A 125 0.55 17.65 7.34
C GLN A 125 0.99 17.88 5.89
N ALA A 126 2.28 18.02 5.62
CA ALA A 126 2.81 18.16 4.27
C ALA A 126 2.50 16.93 3.40
N LEU A 127 2.69 15.71 3.93
CA LEU A 127 2.34 14.47 3.25
C LEU A 127 0.84 14.37 2.97
N ARG A 128 0.00 14.71 3.95
CA ARG A 128 -1.46 14.76 3.79
C ARG A 128 -1.83 15.69 2.65
N SER A 129 -1.36 16.94 2.67
CA SER A 129 -1.67 17.92 1.64
C SER A 129 -1.22 17.45 0.24
N LEU A 130 -0.03 16.87 0.14
CA LEU A 130 0.50 16.39 -1.14
C LEU A 130 -0.34 15.23 -1.70
N ILE A 131 -0.65 14.23 -0.86
CA ILE A 131 -1.39 13.04 -1.31
C ILE A 131 -2.85 13.39 -1.59
N THR A 132 -3.51 14.19 -0.75
CA THR A 132 -4.89 14.65 -0.99
C THR A 132 -4.99 15.49 -2.26
N ALA A 133 -4.01 16.35 -2.54
CA ALA A 133 -3.96 17.10 -3.81
C ALA A 133 -3.81 16.16 -5.01
N GLN A 134 -2.94 15.15 -4.92
CA GLN A 134 -2.77 14.16 -5.98
C GLN A 134 -4.04 13.33 -6.22
N PHE A 135 -4.70 12.89 -5.15
CA PHE A 135 -5.98 12.19 -5.23
C PHE A 135 -7.06 13.06 -5.85
N SER A 136 -7.15 14.33 -5.44
CA SER A 136 -8.08 15.29 -6.01
C SER A 136 -7.85 15.50 -7.51
N GLN A 137 -6.59 15.55 -7.94
CA GLN A 137 -6.24 15.70 -9.36
C GLN A 137 -6.64 14.46 -10.18
N LEU A 138 -6.38 13.25 -9.66
CA LEU A 138 -6.77 12.01 -10.33
C LEU A 138 -8.30 11.85 -10.39
N HIS A 139 -9.00 12.29 -9.34
CA HIS A 139 -10.47 12.21 -9.28
C HIS A 139 -11.18 13.35 -10.00
N ALA A 140 -10.47 14.40 -10.41
CA ALA A 140 -11.07 15.56 -11.07
C ALA A 140 -11.85 15.17 -12.34
N THR A 141 -11.31 14.28 -13.16
CA THR A 141 -11.98 13.79 -14.39
C THR A 141 -13.23 12.99 -14.06
N VAL A 142 -13.13 12.05 -13.11
CA VAL A 142 -14.27 11.22 -12.65
C VAL A 142 -15.37 12.11 -12.09
N LYS A 143 -15.02 13.13 -11.31
CA LYS A 143 -15.96 14.12 -10.78
C LYS A 143 -16.63 14.94 -11.87
N GLN A 144 -15.91 15.33 -12.92
CA GLN A 144 -16.48 16.03 -14.07
C GLN A 144 -17.47 15.14 -14.84
N GLU A 145 -17.09 13.90 -15.14
CA GLU A 145 -17.96 12.93 -15.82
C GLU A 145 -19.23 12.64 -15.01
N ARG A 146 -19.09 12.43 -13.70
CA ARG A 146 -20.22 12.28 -12.78
C ARG A 146 -21.15 13.48 -12.81
N ASN A 147 -20.62 14.70 -12.78
CA ASN A 147 -21.44 15.91 -12.85
C ASN A 147 -22.20 15.98 -14.17
N ALA A 148 -21.58 15.58 -15.28
CA ALA A 148 -22.26 15.49 -16.58
C ALA A 148 -23.39 14.44 -16.54
N HIS A 149 -23.16 13.27 -15.93
CA HIS A 149 -24.19 12.25 -15.75
C HIS A 149 -25.35 12.71 -14.86
N VAL A 150 -25.06 13.46 -13.78
CA VAL A 150 -26.08 14.05 -12.90
C VAL A 150 -26.97 15.02 -13.68
N LEU A 151 -26.37 15.91 -14.48
CA LEU A 151 -27.11 16.85 -15.31
C LEU A 151 -27.99 16.12 -16.35
N GLU A 152 -27.43 15.12 -17.05
CA GLU A 152 -28.19 14.33 -18.01
C GLU A 152 -29.35 13.56 -17.36
N ARG A 153 -29.13 13.02 -16.16
CA ARG A 153 -30.15 12.33 -15.36
C ARG A 153 -31.29 13.28 -14.97
N ASP A 154 -30.97 14.49 -14.53
CA ASP A 154 -31.95 15.51 -14.16
C ASP A 154 -32.76 15.98 -15.39
N ASP A 155 -32.09 16.17 -16.54
CA ASP A 155 -32.74 16.52 -17.81
C ASP A 155 -33.71 15.44 -18.28
N LEU A 156 -33.30 14.17 -18.22
CA LEU A 156 -34.14 13.02 -18.58
C LEU A 156 -35.34 12.86 -17.64
N GLN A 157 -35.17 13.16 -16.34
CA GLN A 157 -36.29 13.19 -15.40
C GLN A 157 -37.29 14.30 -15.76
N ALA A 158 -36.81 15.49 -16.14
CA ALA A 158 -37.67 16.58 -16.60
C ALA A 158 -38.37 16.23 -17.92
N GLU A 159 -37.68 15.60 -18.88
CA GLU A 159 -38.25 15.09 -20.13
C GLU A 159 -39.37 14.08 -19.84
N ARG A 160 -39.13 13.15 -18.91
CA ARG A 160 -40.13 12.16 -18.47
C ARG A 160 -41.41 12.81 -17.96
N SER A 161 -41.30 13.88 -17.17
CA SER A 161 -42.45 14.65 -16.68
C SER A 161 -43.19 15.39 -17.80
N LYS A 162 -42.46 16.00 -18.74
CA LYS A 162 -43.06 16.69 -19.92
C LYS A 162 -43.81 15.71 -20.83
N LEU A 163 -43.23 14.55 -21.08
CA LEU A 163 -43.83 13.50 -21.91
C LEU A 163 -45.19 13.04 -21.33
N LEU A 164 -45.27 12.92 -20.00
CA LEU A 164 -46.50 12.59 -19.29
C LEU A 164 -47.57 13.70 -19.43
N GLN A 165 -47.17 14.97 -19.30
CA GLN A 165 -48.07 16.11 -19.51
C GLN A 165 -48.60 16.17 -20.94
N ALA A 166 -47.75 15.92 -21.95
CA ALA A 166 -48.14 15.90 -23.35
C ALA A 166 -49.15 14.77 -23.66
N HIS A 167 -48.99 13.61 -23.01
CA HIS A 167 -49.97 12.53 -23.09
C HIS A 167 -51.32 12.93 -22.50
N TYR A 168 -51.34 13.56 -21.31
CA TYR A 168 -52.59 14.06 -20.71
C TYR A 168 -53.29 15.13 -21.55
N ALA A 169 -52.53 15.92 -22.31
CA ALA A 169 -53.07 16.87 -23.28
C ALA A 169 -53.55 16.23 -24.60
N GLY A 170 -53.43 14.90 -24.74
CA GLY A 170 -53.81 14.16 -25.95
C GLY A 170 -52.85 14.32 -27.13
N ALA A 171 -51.69 14.94 -26.92
CA ALA A 171 -50.71 15.19 -27.98
C ALA A 171 -49.81 13.97 -28.29
N VAL A 172 -49.73 12.99 -27.38
CA VAL A 172 -48.88 11.81 -27.49
C VAL A 172 -49.69 10.52 -27.29
N PRO A 173 -49.73 9.60 -28.28
CA PRO A 173 -50.34 8.27 -28.14
C PRO A 173 -49.69 7.38 -27.07
N LEU A 174 -50.44 6.42 -26.52
CA LEU A 174 -50.00 5.57 -25.41
C LEU A 174 -48.81 4.65 -25.78
N ASP A 175 -48.79 4.15 -27.00
CA ASP A 175 -47.71 3.30 -27.54
C ASP A 175 -46.40 4.07 -27.67
N LEU A 176 -46.45 5.29 -28.21
CA LEU A 176 -45.29 6.18 -28.31
C LEU A 176 -44.81 6.63 -26.92
N LEU A 177 -45.73 6.93 -26.00
CA LEU A 177 -45.41 7.24 -24.61
C LEU A 177 -44.63 6.08 -23.97
N LYS A 178 -45.11 4.85 -24.16
CA LYS A 178 -44.46 3.65 -23.59
C LYS A 178 -43.05 3.47 -24.14
N SER A 179 -42.84 3.56 -25.46
CA SER A 179 -41.51 3.39 -26.06
C SER A 179 -40.50 4.43 -25.58
N GLU A 180 -40.93 5.69 -25.43
CA GLU A 180 -40.08 6.77 -24.92
C GLU A 180 -39.78 6.63 -23.42
N GLN A 181 -40.77 6.24 -22.61
CA GLN A 181 -40.56 5.94 -21.18
C GLN A 181 -39.58 4.77 -20.99
N ASP A 182 -39.65 3.73 -21.82
CA ASP A 182 -38.71 2.59 -21.79
C ASP A 182 -37.29 3.00 -22.24
N ARG A 183 -37.16 3.93 -23.19
CA ARG A 183 -35.85 4.51 -23.59
C ARG A 183 -35.24 5.32 -22.45
N ILE A 184 -36.02 6.25 -21.89
CA ILE A 184 -35.60 7.11 -20.78
C ILE A 184 -35.25 6.27 -19.55
N GLY A 185 -36.08 5.29 -19.20
CA GLY A 185 -35.85 4.40 -18.05
C GLY A 185 -34.53 3.62 -18.15
N ARG A 186 -34.20 3.08 -19.33
CA ARG A 186 -32.91 2.40 -19.55
C ARG A 186 -31.73 3.33 -19.40
N ARG A 187 -31.83 4.57 -19.89
CA ARG A 187 -30.74 5.54 -19.77
C ARG A 187 -30.57 6.02 -18.33
N LEU A 188 -31.67 6.27 -17.61
CA LEU A 188 -31.63 6.61 -16.18
C LEU A 188 -30.96 5.51 -15.35
N ALA A 189 -31.35 4.24 -15.55
CA ALA A 189 -30.75 3.12 -14.84
C ALA A 189 -29.24 3.01 -15.10
N PHE A 190 -28.79 3.26 -16.33
CA PHE A 190 -27.36 3.31 -16.66
C PHE A 190 -26.64 4.47 -15.94
N LEU A 191 -27.21 5.69 -15.99
CA LEU A 191 -26.61 6.87 -15.37
C LEU A 191 -26.55 6.75 -13.85
N GLU A 192 -27.60 6.22 -13.21
CA GLU A 192 -27.66 5.99 -11.76
C GLU A 192 -26.55 5.01 -11.31
N ALA A 193 -26.36 3.91 -12.04
CA ALA A 193 -25.28 2.96 -11.74
C ALA A 193 -23.87 3.58 -11.88
N GLN A 194 -23.65 4.45 -12.87
CA GLN A 194 -22.35 5.14 -13.05
C GLN A 194 -22.09 6.18 -11.96
N ILE A 195 -23.13 6.91 -11.53
CA ILE A 195 -23.03 7.92 -10.47
C ILE A 195 -22.67 7.28 -9.12
N GLU A 196 -23.27 6.11 -8.81
CA GLU A 196 -23.05 5.42 -7.53
C GLU A 196 -21.65 4.79 -7.42
N ALA A 197 -21.12 4.24 -8.52
CA ALA A 197 -19.84 3.53 -8.50
C ALA A 197 -18.61 4.43 -8.24
N GLY A 198 -18.60 5.68 -8.74
CA GLY A 198 -17.40 6.52 -8.75
C GLY A 198 -17.04 7.26 -7.45
N ASP A 199 -18.01 7.50 -6.56
CA ASP A 199 -17.79 8.24 -5.30
C ASP A 199 -17.23 7.33 -4.19
N MET A 200 -17.67 6.06 -4.14
CA MET A 200 -17.31 5.15 -3.05
C MET A 200 -15.80 4.85 -3.02
N GLU A 201 -15.16 4.72 -4.18
CA GLU A 201 -13.75 4.36 -4.27
C GLU A 201 -12.83 5.48 -3.78
N TYR A 202 -13.16 6.74 -4.10
CA TYR A 202 -12.38 7.90 -3.67
C TYR A 202 -12.50 8.17 -2.17
N GLU A 203 -13.72 8.14 -1.63
CA GLU A 203 -13.94 8.33 -0.20
C GLU A 203 -13.21 7.27 0.62
N LEU A 204 -13.26 6.01 0.16
CA LEU A 204 -12.55 4.91 0.81
C LEU A 204 -11.02 5.08 0.73
N ALA A 205 -10.50 5.48 -0.43
CA ALA A 205 -9.06 5.77 -0.58
C ALA A 205 -8.60 6.93 0.31
N SER A 206 -9.38 8.01 0.38
CA SER A 206 -9.07 9.17 1.23
C SER A 206 -9.14 8.84 2.72
N ALA A 207 -10.13 8.03 3.15
CA ALA A 207 -10.22 7.58 4.53
C ALA A 207 -9.02 6.70 4.92
N HIS A 208 -8.62 5.77 4.05
CA HIS A 208 -7.43 4.93 4.29
C HIS A 208 -6.13 5.74 4.40
N LEU A 209 -5.99 6.83 3.66
CA LEU A 209 -4.84 7.72 3.80
C LEU A 209 -4.76 8.29 5.22
N ASP A 210 -5.88 8.73 5.76
CA ASP A 210 -5.94 9.33 7.10
C ASP A 210 -5.61 8.32 8.19
N ASP A 211 -6.11 7.09 8.06
CA ASP A 211 -5.75 5.98 8.94
C ASP A 211 -4.25 5.67 8.86
N CYS A 212 -3.68 5.61 7.64
CA CYS A 212 -2.25 5.38 7.44
C CYS A 212 -1.39 6.47 8.08
N LEU A 213 -1.75 7.75 7.90
CA LEU A 213 -1.03 8.87 8.48
C LEU A 213 -1.16 8.91 10.01
N ALA A 214 -2.32 8.52 10.55
CA ALA A 214 -2.53 8.40 11.99
C ALA A 214 -1.65 7.30 12.60
N LEU A 215 -1.53 6.15 11.93
CA LEU A 215 -0.62 5.07 12.33
C LEU A 215 0.85 5.52 12.31
N GLY A 216 1.22 6.38 11.36
CA GLY A 216 2.56 6.96 11.25
C GLY A 216 2.95 7.92 12.39
N ARG A 217 1.98 8.43 13.17
CA ARG A 217 2.26 9.32 14.32
C ARG A 217 3.00 8.60 15.43
N ASP A 218 2.62 7.36 15.74
CA ASP A 218 3.23 6.57 16.81
C ASP A 218 3.96 5.37 16.20
N CYS A 219 5.17 5.64 15.67
CA CYS A 219 5.99 4.62 15.01
C CYS A 219 6.28 3.43 15.94
N TYR A 220 6.36 3.64 17.26
CA TYR A 220 6.53 2.57 18.23
C TYR A 220 5.30 1.66 18.30
N LYS A 221 4.10 2.22 18.50
CA LYS A 221 2.88 1.40 18.53
C LYS A 221 2.68 0.64 17.22
N LEU A 222 2.94 1.30 16.08
CA LEU A 222 2.89 0.65 14.78
C LEU A 222 3.86 -0.53 14.73
N TYR A 223 5.13 -0.31 15.07
CA TYR A 223 6.17 -1.33 15.05
C TYR A 223 5.86 -2.54 15.96
N MET A 224 5.24 -2.30 17.11
CA MET A 224 4.81 -3.38 18.02
C MET A 224 3.60 -4.17 17.49
N SER A 225 2.72 -3.54 16.70
CA SER A 225 1.49 -4.15 16.18
C SER A 225 1.68 -5.02 14.92
N ILE A 226 2.82 -4.88 14.24
CA ILE A 226 3.10 -5.55 12.97
C ILE A 226 3.98 -6.80 13.14
N ASP A 227 3.84 -7.74 12.20
CA ASP A 227 4.65 -8.96 12.14
C ASP A 227 6.11 -8.71 11.71
N ASP A 228 6.95 -9.73 11.84
CA ASP A 228 8.38 -9.70 11.49
C ASP A 228 8.66 -9.26 10.05
N SER A 229 7.78 -9.61 9.10
CA SER A 229 7.96 -9.23 7.70
C SER A 229 7.80 -7.72 7.54
N LEU A 230 6.79 -7.15 8.17
CA LEU A 230 6.54 -5.71 8.18
C LEU A 230 7.55 -4.96 9.05
N ARG A 231 8.00 -5.52 10.19
CA ARG A 231 9.10 -4.97 10.99
C ARG A 231 10.37 -4.83 10.17
N ARG A 232 10.70 -5.82 9.33
CA ARG A 232 11.85 -5.73 8.41
C ARG A 232 11.71 -4.55 7.45
N ILE A 233 10.54 -4.39 6.82
CA ILE A 233 10.27 -3.27 5.90
C ILE A 233 10.39 -1.94 6.64
N ALA A 234 9.79 -1.82 7.83
CA ALA A 234 9.89 -0.62 8.66
C ALA A 234 11.35 -0.28 8.98
N ASN A 235 12.14 -1.27 9.41
CA ASN A 235 13.54 -1.09 9.72
C ASN A 235 14.34 -0.56 8.51
N GLN A 236 14.09 -1.09 7.32
CA GLN A 236 14.78 -0.67 6.10
C GLN A 236 14.29 0.69 5.57
N ALA A 237 13.07 1.09 5.92
CA ALA A 237 12.53 2.40 5.56
C ALA A 237 13.07 3.51 6.47
N PHE A 238 13.22 3.23 7.77
CA PHE A 238 13.69 4.22 8.74
C PHE A 238 15.21 4.26 8.91
N PHE A 239 15.92 3.18 8.57
CA PHE A 239 17.34 3.05 8.82
C PHE A 239 18.11 2.51 7.63
N ASP A 240 19.20 3.19 7.29
CA ASP A 240 20.24 2.60 6.45
C ASP A 240 20.99 1.50 7.22
N LYS A 241 21.33 1.78 8.50
CA LYS A 241 22.06 0.87 9.40
C LYS A 241 21.73 1.18 10.87
N LEU A 242 21.54 0.13 11.65
CA LEU A 242 21.48 0.19 13.11
C LEU A 242 22.79 -0.35 13.70
N TYR A 243 23.57 0.52 14.34
CA TYR A 243 24.82 0.10 14.98
C TYR A 243 24.54 -0.35 16.43
N LEU A 244 24.81 -1.62 16.69
CA LEU A 244 24.75 -2.23 18.02
C LEU A 244 26.13 -2.32 18.61
#